data_AF-A0A350WTY5-F1
#
_entry.id   AF-A0A350WTY5-F1
#
_cell.length_a   1.000
_cell.length_b   1.000
_cell.length_c   1.000
_cell.angle_alpha   90.00
_cell.angle_beta   90.00
_cell.angle_gamma   90.00
#
_symmetry.space_group_name_H-M   'P 1'
#
loop_
_entity.id
_entity.type
_entity.pdbx_description
1 polymer ?
#
loop_
_entity_poly.entity_id
_entity_poly.type
_entity_poly.pdbx_seq_one_letter_code
_entity_poly.pdbx_strand_id
1 'polypeptide(L)'
;MLLTREQLQERLFALHAASLELVKDVSLETLLERIASTACEQAGARYAALGVLDDDGRLANFITVGMTENEIKRIVHPPVGRGLIGELMDTDLPLRLPILQSHSSSVGFPENHPHMVSFLGVPIRANDKQLGQIYLTEKLDSFEFSSDDEMIIQMLATYAATAIANARLIDQMKERDLALTRRNVDMAFLNSIASTLTSSLELDEILNKTLGLVMNYMKVEAGEIFLLEDDKSTLRMVLHRGQAAEAFWTRNIFNIGDGFIGKVAKLREPRIGTNLANEPGFLRDAVVKAGFQQIVCIPMLSGENLMGVM
;
A
#
# COMPACT_ATOMS: atom_id res chain seq x y z
N MET A 1 -6.62 46.64 -24.72
CA MET A 1 -6.94 45.75 -25.85
C MET A 1 -7.80 44.62 -25.31
N LEU A 2 -9.10 44.61 -25.62
CA LEU A 2 -9.99 43.49 -25.29
C LEU A 2 -9.68 42.35 -26.26
N LEU A 3 -9.35 41.16 -25.74
CA LEU A 3 -9.12 39.97 -26.57
C LEU A 3 -10.39 39.62 -27.33
N THR A 4 -10.25 39.23 -28.59
CA THR A 4 -11.38 38.76 -29.39
C THR A 4 -11.88 37.41 -28.86
N ARG A 5 -13.15 37.08 -29.10
CA ARG A 5 -13.78 35.82 -28.63
C ARG A 5 -13.01 34.57 -29.09
N GLU A 6 -12.40 34.62 -30.26
CA GLU A 6 -11.52 33.58 -30.81
C GLU A 6 -10.22 33.45 -30.00
N GLN A 7 -9.56 34.57 -29.68
CA GLN A 7 -8.34 34.56 -28.86
C GLN A 7 -8.61 34.08 -27.43
N LEU A 8 -9.80 34.34 -26.89
CA LEU A 8 -10.21 33.82 -25.58
C LEU A 8 -10.43 32.30 -25.63
N GLN A 9 -11.05 31.77 -26.70
CA GLN A 9 -11.23 30.33 -26.88
C GLN A 9 -9.91 29.59 -27.10
N GLU A 10 -8.98 30.13 -27.89
CA GLU A 10 -7.64 29.54 -28.04
C GLU A 10 -6.87 29.53 -26.72
N ARG A 11 -6.98 30.60 -25.92
CA ARG A 11 -6.32 30.68 -24.61
C ARG A 11 -6.92 29.71 -23.59
N LEU A 12 -8.24 29.50 -23.63
CA LEU A 12 -8.93 28.49 -22.83
C LEU A 12 -8.58 27.06 -23.27
N PHE A 13 -8.47 26.79 -24.57
CA PHE A 13 -8.02 25.50 -25.09
C PHE A 13 -6.55 25.23 -24.72
N ALA A 14 -5.67 26.24 -24.78
CA ALA A 14 -4.29 26.12 -24.35
C ALA A 14 -4.16 25.88 -22.85
N LEU A 15 -4.97 26.55 -22.02
CA LEU A 15 -5.06 26.30 -20.58
C LEU A 15 -5.58 24.89 -20.28
N HIS A 16 -6.60 24.43 -21.00
CA HIS A 16 -7.15 23.09 -20.84
C HIS A 16 -6.16 22.00 -21.30
N ALA A 17 -5.49 22.20 -22.44
CA ALA A 17 -4.45 21.31 -22.93
C ALA A 17 -3.25 21.24 -21.98
N ALA A 18 -2.78 22.39 -21.47
CA ALA A 18 -1.74 22.45 -20.45
C ALA A 18 -2.19 21.76 -19.14
N SER A 19 -3.47 21.87 -18.76
CA SER A 19 -4.02 21.16 -17.60
C SER A 19 -4.06 19.64 -17.80
N LEU A 20 -4.28 19.17 -19.03
CA LEU A 20 -4.29 17.74 -19.39
C LEU A 20 -2.87 17.17 -19.54
N GLU A 21 -1.92 17.98 -19.98
CA GLU A 21 -0.51 17.60 -20.12
C GLU A 21 0.18 17.46 -18.75
N LEU A 22 -0.25 18.25 -17.76
CA LEU A 22 0.15 18.13 -16.36
C LEU A 22 -0.35 16.87 -15.64
N VAL A 23 -1.35 16.18 -16.20
CA VAL A 23 -1.90 14.93 -15.64
C VAL A 23 -1.10 13.70 -16.13
N LYS A 24 -0.18 13.87 -17.08
CA LYS A 24 0.76 12.80 -17.48
C LYS A 24 2.03 12.89 -16.64
N ASP A 25 2.18 11.94 -15.72
CA ASP A 25 3.40 11.64 -14.94
C ASP A 25 3.90 12.70 -13.93
N VAL A 26 3.03 13.56 -13.40
CA VAL A 26 3.35 14.35 -12.20
C VAL A 26 2.83 13.59 -10.97
N SER A 27 3.71 13.27 -10.02
CA SER A 27 3.27 12.71 -8.73
C SER A 27 2.34 13.70 -8.02
N LEU A 28 1.40 13.21 -7.21
CA LEU A 28 0.51 14.08 -6.43
C LEU A 28 1.32 15.14 -5.66
N GLU A 29 2.44 14.74 -5.08
CA GLU A 29 3.36 15.60 -4.34
C GLU A 29 3.87 16.77 -5.18
N THR A 30 4.43 16.51 -6.36
CA THR A 30 4.94 17.57 -7.25
C THR A 30 3.82 18.51 -7.72
N LEU A 31 2.61 18.00 -7.92
CA LEU A 31 1.46 18.86 -8.26
C LEU A 31 1.06 19.76 -7.10
N LEU A 32 0.99 19.22 -5.88
CA LEU A 32 0.66 19.98 -4.68
C LEU A 32 1.75 21.01 -4.33
N GLU A 33 3.03 20.69 -4.54
CA GLU A 33 4.14 21.65 -4.44
C GLU A 33 3.97 22.82 -5.39
N ARG A 34 3.63 22.55 -6.65
CA ARG A 34 3.36 23.61 -7.64
C ARG A 34 2.16 24.46 -7.25
N ILE A 35 1.10 23.86 -6.69
CA ILE A 35 -0.05 24.61 -6.19
C ILE A 35 0.35 25.51 -5.01
N ALA A 36 1.12 24.99 -4.04
CA ALA A 36 1.59 25.77 -2.90
C ALA A 36 2.51 26.92 -3.32
N SER A 37 3.42 26.69 -4.28
CA SER A 37 4.28 27.74 -4.85
C SER A 37 3.46 28.81 -5.57
N THR A 38 2.50 28.39 -6.40
CA THR A 38 1.60 29.30 -7.10
C THR A 38 0.77 30.12 -6.11
N ALA A 39 0.25 29.50 -5.05
CA ALA A 39 -0.48 30.20 -3.99
C ALA A 39 0.39 31.28 -3.32
N CYS A 40 1.63 30.93 -2.98
CA CYS A 40 2.60 31.85 -2.38
C CYS A 40 2.85 33.08 -3.26
N GLU A 41 3.10 32.84 -4.55
CA GLU A 41 3.39 33.89 -5.53
C GLU A 41 2.17 34.78 -5.81
N GLN A 42 1.01 34.18 -6.10
CA GLN A 42 -0.19 34.93 -6.49
C GLN A 42 -0.76 35.78 -5.34
N ALA A 43 -0.68 35.28 -4.10
CA ALA A 43 -1.12 36.04 -2.93
C ALA A 43 -0.03 36.97 -2.37
N GLY A 44 1.17 37.01 -2.96
CA GLY A 44 2.28 37.83 -2.46
C GLY A 44 2.68 37.51 -1.01
N ALA A 45 2.66 36.22 -0.65
CA ALA A 45 3.06 35.75 0.68
C ALA A 45 4.56 35.40 0.70
N ARG A 46 5.21 35.55 1.85
CA ARG A 46 6.58 35.05 2.05
C ARG A 46 6.63 33.53 2.23
N TYR A 47 5.61 32.98 2.90
CA TYR A 47 5.53 31.56 3.18
C TYR A 47 4.15 31.01 2.80
N ALA A 48 4.15 29.78 2.29
CA ALA A 48 2.93 29.02 2.07
C ALA A 48 3.13 27.59 2.58
N ALA A 49 2.02 26.94 2.91
CA ALA A 49 2.02 25.52 3.12
C ALA A 49 0.71 24.87 2.68
N LEU A 50 0.80 23.59 2.33
CA LEU A 50 -0.31 22.76 1.94
C LEU A 50 -0.28 21.48 2.76
N GLY A 51 -1.32 21.30 3.57
CA GLY A 51 -1.57 20.09 4.34
C GLY A 51 -2.56 19.17 3.64
N VAL A 52 -2.27 17.87 3.61
CA VAL A 52 -3.21 16.83 3.18
C VAL A 52 -3.61 16.01 4.39
N LEU A 53 -4.91 15.81 4.58
CA LEU A 53 -5.42 14.99 5.67
C LEU A 53 -5.39 13.49 5.29
N ASP A 54 -5.33 12.59 6.26
CA ASP A 54 -5.65 11.18 6.08
C ASP A 54 -7.16 10.94 6.20
N ASP A 55 -7.57 9.67 6.28
CA ASP A 55 -8.97 9.30 6.46
C ASP A 55 -9.48 9.47 7.90
N ASP A 56 -8.58 9.57 8.88
CA ASP A 56 -8.89 9.88 10.28
C ASP A 56 -8.96 11.39 10.56
N GLY A 57 -8.75 12.22 9.52
CA GLY A 57 -8.75 13.67 9.61
C GLY A 57 -7.46 14.23 10.22
N ARG A 58 -6.37 13.45 10.29
CA ARG A 58 -5.07 13.92 10.77
C ARG A 58 -4.21 14.39 9.61
N LEU A 59 -3.24 15.25 9.90
CA LEU A 59 -2.31 15.74 8.88
C LEU A 59 -1.34 14.62 8.46
N ALA A 60 -1.47 14.15 7.23
CA ALA A 60 -0.67 13.06 6.67
C ALA A 60 0.57 13.57 5.93
N ASN A 61 0.37 14.55 5.05
CA ASN A 61 1.44 15.18 4.28
C ASN A 61 1.42 16.68 4.49
N PHE A 62 2.61 17.28 4.45
CA PHE A 62 2.76 18.69 4.72
C PHE A 62 3.86 19.29 3.85
N ILE A 63 3.46 20.10 2.88
CA ILE A 63 4.32 20.75 1.90
C ILE A 63 4.51 22.21 2.32
N THR A 64 5.75 22.70 2.29
CA THR A 64 6.11 24.07 2.69
C THR A 64 6.84 24.80 1.58
N VAL A 65 6.54 26.09 1.42
CA VAL A 65 7.19 27.00 0.47
C VAL A 65 7.66 28.24 1.21
N GLY A 66 8.82 28.77 0.81
CA GLY A 66 9.44 29.96 1.40
C GLY A 66 10.43 29.66 2.52
N MET A 67 10.59 28.40 2.92
CA MET A 67 11.59 27.93 3.87
C MET A 67 12.59 26.98 3.19
N THR A 68 13.85 27.06 3.58
CA THR A 68 14.88 26.10 3.17
C THR A 68 14.77 24.80 3.97
N GLU A 69 15.25 23.69 3.41
CA GLU A 69 15.30 22.41 4.14
C GLU A 69 16.04 22.51 5.47
N ASN A 70 17.10 23.32 5.54
CA ASN A 70 17.89 23.50 6.77
C ASN A 70 17.11 24.24 7.85
N GLU A 71 16.24 25.19 7.48
CA GLU A 71 15.35 25.86 8.42
C GLU A 71 14.27 24.89 8.92
N ILE A 72 13.68 24.10 8.01
CA ILE A 72 12.66 23.10 8.35
C ILE A 72 13.22 22.04 9.32
N LYS A 73 14.43 21.51 9.05
CA LYS A 73 15.10 20.51 9.90
C LYS A 73 15.44 21.02 11.30
N ARG A 74 15.46 22.33 11.54
CA ARG A 74 15.72 22.92 12.86
C ARG A 74 14.45 23.06 13.70
N ILE A 75 13.27 23.01 13.07
CA ILE A 75 11.99 23.06 13.79
C ILE A 75 11.78 21.73 14.51
N VAL A 76 11.38 21.81 15.79
CA VAL A 76 11.25 20.66 16.68
C VAL A 76 10.35 19.56 16.14
N HIS A 77 9.22 19.93 15.52
CA HIS A 77 8.28 18.99 14.94
C HIS A 77 7.47 19.66 13.80
N PRO A 78 6.97 18.87 12.82
CA PRO A 78 5.99 19.35 11.87
C PRO A 78 4.68 19.74 12.59
N PRO A 79 3.79 20.51 11.95
CA PRO A 79 2.51 20.85 12.54
C PRO A 79 1.69 19.60 12.93
N VAL A 80 1.14 19.61 14.14
CA VAL A 80 0.39 18.49 14.74
C VAL A 80 -1.11 18.73 14.79
N GLY A 81 -1.64 19.63 13.95
CA GLY A 81 -3.08 19.94 13.90
C GLY A 81 -3.61 20.66 15.15
N ARG A 82 -2.80 21.50 15.79
CA ARG A 82 -3.22 22.32 16.94
C ARG A 82 -3.39 23.79 16.55
N GLY A 83 -4.14 24.50 17.36
CA GLY A 83 -4.38 25.93 17.21
C GLY A 83 -5.08 26.29 15.90
N LEU A 84 -4.63 27.34 15.20
CA LEU A 84 -5.21 27.76 13.92
C LEU A 84 -5.21 26.65 12.85
N ILE A 85 -4.18 25.79 12.85
CA ILE A 85 -4.12 24.65 11.93
C ILE A 85 -5.21 23.64 12.26
N GLY A 86 -5.46 23.38 13.55
CA GLY A 86 -6.53 22.49 14.00
C GLY A 86 -7.92 23.09 13.77
N GLU A 87 -8.10 24.38 14.07
CA GLU A 87 -9.36 25.07 13.80
C GLU A 87 -9.71 25.02 12.30
N LEU A 88 -8.73 25.21 11.42
CA LEU A 88 -8.94 25.12 9.98
C LEU A 88 -9.30 23.70 9.52
N MET A 89 -8.91 22.66 10.27
CA MET A 89 -9.31 21.27 10.02
C MET A 89 -10.77 21.00 10.42
N ASP A 90 -11.31 21.81 11.33
CA ASP A 90 -12.66 21.67 11.89
C ASP A 90 -13.68 22.65 11.27
N THR A 91 -13.26 23.51 10.33
CA THR A 91 -14.11 24.54 9.71
C THR A 91 -14.18 24.42 8.19
N ASP A 92 -15.33 24.80 7.65
CA ASP A 92 -15.60 24.83 6.20
C ASP A 92 -15.24 26.18 5.57
N LEU A 93 -14.88 27.18 6.39
CA LEU A 93 -14.68 28.56 5.97
C LEU A 93 -13.20 28.95 5.97
N PRO A 94 -12.78 29.84 5.05
CA PRO A 94 -11.47 30.47 5.15
C PRO A 94 -11.30 31.26 6.45
N LEU A 95 -10.06 31.34 6.89
CA LEU A 95 -9.61 32.18 8.01
C LEU A 95 -8.63 33.21 7.48
N ARG A 96 -9.03 34.48 7.42
CA ARG A 96 -8.18 35.61 7.01
C ARG A 96 -7.93 36.52 8.20
N LEU A 97 -6.70 36.56 8.66
CA LEU A 97 -6.32 37.22 9.91
C LEU A 97 -5.17 38.22 9.66
N PRO A 98 -5.31 39.49 10.08
CA PRO A 98 -4.23 40.46 10.00
C PRO A 98 -3.10 40.16 11.00
N ILE A 99 -3.44 39.63 12.18
CA ILE A 99 -2.49 39.23 13.21
C ILE A 99 -2.93 37.86 13.75
N LEU A 100 -2.20 36.81 13.43
CA LEU A 100 -2.58 35.44 13.80
C LEU A 100 -2.43 35.18 15.31
N GLN A 101 -1.56 35.93 16.00
CA GLN A 101 -1.37 35.80 17.46
C GLN A 101 -2.57 36.31 18.27
N SER A 102 -3.38 37.19 17.71
CA SER A 102 -4.56 37.72 18.42
C SER A 102 -5.76 36.77 18.34
N HIS A 103 -5.69 35.73 17.50
CA HIS A 103 -6.76 34.75 17.38
C HIS A 103 -6.83 33.85 18.62
N SER A 104 -8.05 33.55 19.08
CA SER A 104 -8.26 32.76 20.30
C SER A 104 -7.67 31.35 20.24
N SER A 105 -7.66 30.75 19.05
CA SER A 105 -7.04 29.44 18.79
C SER A 105 -5.54 29.51 18.54
N SER A 106 -4.88 30.66 18.65
CA SER A 106 -3.43 30.74 18.44
C SER A 106 -2.68 30.05 19.58
N VAL A 107 -1.80 29.11 19.25
CA VAL A 107 -0.98 28.35 20.22
C VAL A 107 0.50 28.71 20.19
N GLY A 108 0.86 29.75 19.43
CA GLY A 108 2.24 30.15 19.19
C GLY A 108 2.96 29.21 18.22
N PHE A 109 4.29 29.31 18.22
CA PHE A 109 5.16 28.56 17.31
C PHE A 109 6.16 27.70 18.09
N PRO A 110 6.55 26.52 17.55
CA PRO A 110 7.62 25.72 18.14
C PRO A 110 8.98 26.44 18.03
N GLU A 111 9.95 25.96 18.81
CA GLU A 111 11.32 26.49 18.77
C GLU A 111 11.91 26.42 17.34
N ASN A 112 12.68 27.44 16.96
CA ASN A 112 13.28 27.66 15.63
C ASN A 112 12.31 27.92 14.48
N HIS A 113 11.00 27.99 14.73
CA HIS A 113 10.03 28.37 13.72
C HIS A 113 10.07 29.90 13.47
N PRO A 114 9.99 30.36 12.21
CA PRO A 114 9.93 31.79 11.90
C PRO A 114 8.70 32.43 12.56
N HIS A 115 8.87 33.68 13.02
CA HIS A 115 7.74 34.50 13.40
C HIS A 115 6.92 34.88 12.16
N MET A 116 5.62 34.64 12.23
CA MET A 116 4.64 34.96 11.19
C MET A 116 3.50 35.77 11.80
N VAL A 117 2.95 36.75 11.10
CA VAL A 117 1.96 37.70 11.62
C VAL A 117 0.64 37.62 10.84
N SER A 118 0.62 38.02 9.57
CA SER A 118 -0.58 37.91 8.74
C SER A 118 -0.81 36.46 8.31
N PHE A 119 -2.07 36.04 8.22
CA PHE A 119 -2.45 34.65 7.92
C PHE A 119 -3.67 34.58 7.01
N LEU A 120 -3.63 33.70 6.02
CA LEU A 120 -4.78 33.29 5.22
C LEU A 120 -4.79 31.77 5.14
N GLY A 121 -5.77 31.14 5.76
CA GLY A 121 -6.02 29.71 5.71
C GLY A 121 -7.29 29.41 4.91
N VAL A 122 -7.22 28.42 4.02
CA VAL A 122 -8.33 28.00 3.16
C VAL A 122 -8.43 26.48 3.17
N PRO A 123 -9.61 25.90 3.50
CA PRO A 123 -9.78 24.46 3.47
C PRO A 123 -9.79 23.92 2.04
N ILE A 124 -9.18 22.74 1.83
CA ILE A 124 -9.25 21.98 0.59
C ILE A 124 -10.37 20.96 0.74
N ARG A 125 -11.44 21.10 -0.05
CA ARG A 125 -12.65 20.28 0.12
C ARG A 125 -13.07 19.61 -1.18
N ALA A 126 -13.54 18.37 -1.08
CA ALA A 126 -14.25 17.68 -2.15
C ALA A 126 -15.59 17.19 -1.61
N ASN A 127 -16.69 17.74 -2.14
CA ASN A 127 -18.03 17.54 -1.59
C ASN A 127 -18.05 17.88 -0.08
N ASP A 128 -18.59 16.98 0.74
CA ASP A 128 -18.71 17.15 2.20
C ASP A 128 -17.45 16.73 2.99
N LYS A 129 -16.35 16.36 2.30
CA LYS A 129 -15.11 15.92 2.95
C LYS A 129 -14.00 16.94 2.77
N GLN A 130 -13.41 17.35 3.89
CA GLN A 130 -12.15 18.09 3.88
C GLN A 130 -10.99 17.14 3.58
N LEU A 131 -10.22 17.46 2.55
CA LEU A 131 -9.08 16.68 2.09
C LEU A 131 -7.76 17.26 2.57
N GLY A 132 -7.76 18.52 3.03
CA GLY A 132 -6.53 19.25 3.32
C GLY A 132 -6.81 20.72 3.62
N GLN A 133 -5.75 21.51 3.58
CA GLN A 133 -5.80 22.95 3.72
C GLN A 133 -4.58 23.62 3.08
N ILE A 134 -4.78 24.83 2.55
CA ILE A 134 -3.71 25.73 2.14
C ILE A 134 -3.64 26.84 3.18
N TYR A 135 -2.45 27.22 3.60
CA TYR A 135 -2.30 28.45 4.37
C TYR A 135 -1.09 29.26 3.94
N LEU A 136 -1.20 30.57 4.10
CA LEU A 136 -0.23 31.57 3.69
C LEU A 136 0.05 32.49 4.86
N THR A 137 1.29 32.95 4.96
CA THR A 137 1.68 33.91 5.99
C THR A 137 2.64 34.95 5.46
N GLU A 138 2.75 36.06 6.20
CA GLU A 138 3.69 37.15 5.90
C GLU A 138 3.43 37.76 4.51
N LYS A 139 2.27 38.41 4.37
CA LYS A 139 1.93 39.25 3.21
C LYS A 139 3.01 40.33 3.01
N LEU A 140 3.56 40.42 1.80
CA LEU A 140 4.75 41.23 1.51
C LEU A 140 4.45 42.70 1.18
N ASP A 141 3.30 42.97 0.58
CA ASP A 141 2.91 44.28 0.03
C ASP A 141 1.83 44.99 0.87
N SER A 142 1.33 44.34 1.93
CA SER A 142 0.24 44.82 2.76
C SER A 142 0.35 44.25 4.18
N PHE A 143 -0.36 44.86 5.12
CA PHE A 143 -0.47 44.36 6.50
C PHE A 143 -1.31 43.08 6.60
N GLU A 144 -2.29 42.90 5.72
CA GLU A 144 -3.17 41.73 5.70
C GLU A 144 -3.45 41.26 4.26
N PHE A 145 -3.83 39.99 4.13
CA PHE A 145 -4.37 39.45 2.89
C PHE A 145 -5.73 40.08 2.58
N SER A 146 -6.03 40.27 1.30
CA SER A 146 -7.29 40.82 0.80
C SER A 146 -8.34 39.74 0.52
N SER A 147 -9.57 40.15 0.21
CA SER A 147 -10.61 39.24 -0.31
C SER A 147 -10.25 38.65 -1.67
N ASP A 148 -9.48 39.37 -2.48
CA ASP A 148 -9.06 38.90 -3.79
C ASP A 148 -7.99 37.81 -3.65
N ASP A 149 -7.06 37.97 -2.69
CA ASP A 149 -6.12 36.92 -2.30
C ASP A 149 -6.91 35.66 -1.87
N GLU A 150 -7.87 35.80 -0.95
CA GLU A 150 -8.72 34.69 -0.49
C GLU A 150 -9.42 33.95 -1.64
N MET A 151 -10.02 34.70 -2.59
CA MET A 151 -10.71 34.11 -3.74
C MET A 151 -9.76 33.30 -4.65
N ILE A 152 -8.55 33.81 -4.90
CA ILE A 152 -7.54 33.10 -5.70
C ILE A 152 -7.13 31.80 -5.00
N ILE A 153 -6.94 31.83 -3.69
CA ILE A 153 -6.52 30.65 -2.92
C ILE A 153 -7.65 29.62 -2.82
N GLN A 154 -8.91 30.03 -2.71
CA GLN A 154 -10.06 29.13 -2.81
C GLN A 154 -10.13 28.40 -4.15
N MET A 155 -9.83 29.10 -5.25
CA MET A 155 -9.75 28.48 -6.58
C MET A 155 -8.62 27.44 -6.64
N LEU A 156 -7.43 27.77 -6.12
CA LEU A 156 -6.31 26.81 -6.03
C LEU A 156 -6.62 25.61 -5.12
N ALA A 157 -7.32 25.84 -4.01
CA ALA A 157 -7.80 24.78 -3.13
C ALA A 157 -8.76 23.82 -3.86
N THR A 158 -9.59 24.32 -4.77
CA THR A 158 -10.47 23.49 -5.61
C THR A 158 -9.68 22.59 -6.56
N TYR A 159 -8.60 23.10 -7.15
CA TYR A 159 -7.70 22.28 -7.98
C TYR A 159 -6.96 21.23 -7.14
N ALA A 160 -6.46 21.61 -5.96
CA ALA A 160 -5.82 20.67 -5.03
C ALA A 160 -6.80 19.56 -4.60
N ALA A 161 -8.07 19.89 -4.34
CA ALA A 161 -9.08 18.91 -3.98
C ALA A 161 -9.29 17.87 -5.08
N THR A 162 -9.37 18.32 -6.34
CA THR A 162 -9.50 17.44 -7.50
C THR A 162 -8.28 16.53 -7.65
N ALA A 163 -7.08 17.08 -7.48
CA ALA A 163 -5.84 16.31 -7.54
C ALA A 163 -5.76 15.23 -6.46
N ILE A 164 -6.04 15.59 -5.20
CA ILE A 164 -6.02 14.65 -4.06
C ILE A 164 -7.08 13.57 -4.23
N ALA A 165 -8.30 13.95 -4.64
CA ALA A 165 -9.39 13.00 -4.88
C ALA A 165 -9.04 12.00 -5.98
N ASN A 166 -8.47 12.47 -7.09
CA ASN A 166 -8.04 11.62 -8.21
C ASN A 166 -6.92 10.67 -7.81
N ALA A 167 -5.91 11.16 -7.07
CA ALA A 167 -4.82 10.31 -6.59
C ALA A 167 -5.32 9.19 -5.68
N ARG A 168 -6.17 9.53 -4.70
CA ARG A 168 -6.80 8.53 -3.82
C ARG A 168 -7.63 7.50 -4.60
N LEU A 169 -8.37 7.94 -5.61
CA LEU A 169 -9.15 7.03 -6.46
C LEU A 169 -8.25 6.08 -7.26
N ILE A 170 -7.16 6.58 -7.82
CA ILE A 170 -6.16 5.78 -8.54
C ILE A 170 -5.54 4.73 -7.62
N ASP A 171 -5.17 5.12 -6.40
CA ASP A 171 -4.56 4.19 -5.43
C ASP A 171 -5.54 3.09 -5.01
N GLN A 172 -6.80 3.46 -4.73
CA GLN A 172 -7.86 2.48 -4.46
C GLN A 172 -8.11 1.52 -5.63
N MET A 173 -8.05 2.02 -6.87
CA MET A 173 -8.17 1.18 -8.07
C MET A 173 -7.03 0.18 -8.18
N LYS A 174 -5.78 0.61 -7.93
CA LYS A 174 -4.60 -0.28 -7.94
C LYS A 174 -4.70 -1.37 -6.88
N GLU A 175 -5.11 -1.03 -5.66
CA GLU A 175 -5.30 -2.01 -4.59
C GLU A 175 -6.37 -3.06 -4.95
N ARG A 176 -7.49 -2.61 -5.51
CA ARG A 176 -8.54 -3.53 -5.98
C ARG A 176 -8.08 -4.42 -7.12
N ASP A 177 -7.35 -3.88 -8.09
CA ASP A 177 -6.85 -4.65 -9.23
C ASP A 177 -5.86 -5.74 -8.78
N LEU A 178 -4.98 -5.41 -7.82
CA LEU A 178 -4.08 -6.39 -7.21
C LEU A 178 -4.86 -7.49 -6.48
N ALA A 179 -5.91 -7.13 -5.73
CA ALA A 179 -6.75 -8.09 -5.03
C ALA A 179 -7.53 -9.00 -5.99
N LEU A 180 -8.05 -8.46 -7.10
CA LEU A 180 -8.74 -9.24 -8.14
C LEU A 180 -7.79 -10.18 -8.86
N THR A 181 -6.58 -9.72 -9.19
CA THR A 181 -5.54 -10.54 -9.81
C THR A 181 -5.19 -11.74 -8.93
N ARG A 182 -5.01 -11.53 -7.62
CA ARG A 182 -4.79 -12.62 -6.66
C ARG A 182 -5.93 -13.63 -6.66
N ARG A 183 -7.18 -13.17 -6.55
CA ARG A 183 -8.36 -14.06 -6.58
C ARG A 183 -8.47 -14.86 -7.89
N ASN A 184 -8.16 -14.25 -9.03
CA ASN A 184 -8.18 -14.95 -10.33
C ASN A 184 -7.13 -16.06 -10.38
N VAL A 185 -5.93 -15.80 -9.85
CA VAL A 185 -4.88 -16.82 -9.73
C VAL A 185 -5.33 -17.97 -8.82
N ASP A 186 -5.92 -17.66 -7.67
CA ASP A 186 -6.44 -18.68 -6.74
C ASP A 186 -7.56 -19.53 -7.37
N MET A 187 -8.51 -18.90 -8.07
CA MET A 187 -9.58 -19.62 -8.76
C MET A 187 -9.06 -20.48 -9.92
N ALA A 188 -8.10 -19.99 -10.70
CA ALA A 188 -7.49 -20.77 -11.78
C ALA A 188 -6.78 -22.02 -11.24
N PHE A 189 -6.13 -21.89 -10.08
CA PHE A 189 -5.51 -23.01 -9.37
C PHE A 189 -6.54 -24.05 -8.91
N LEU A 190 -7.62 -23.60 -8.25
CA LEU A 190 -8.71 -24.49 -7.80
C LEU A 190 -9.37 -25.22 -8.99
N ASN A 191 -9.65 -24.52 -10.09
CA ASN A 191 -10.23 -25.13 -11.28
C ASN A 191 -9.29 -26.15 -11.95
N SER A 192 -7.98 -25.88 -11.96
CA SER A 192 -6.99 -26.81 -12.50
C SER A 192 -6.91 -28.10 -11.70
N ILE A 193 -6.99 -28.00 -10.36
CA ILE A 193 -7.08 -29.17 -9.46
C ILE A 193 -8.37 -29.94 -9.74
N ALA A 194 -9.52 -29.26 -9.74
CA ALA A 194 -10.82 -29.91 -9.97
C ALA A 194 -10.90 -30.62 -11.33
N SER A 195 -10.37 -29.99 -12.40
CA SER A 195 -10.30 -30.58 -13.73
C SER A 195 -9.38 -31.81 -13.77
N THR A 196 -8.23 -31.75 -13.10
CA THR A 196 -7.30 -32.88 -12.97
C THR A 196 -7.97 -34.07 -12.29
N LEU A 197 -8.69 -33.83 -11.20
CA LEU A 197 -9.43 -34.87 -10.47
C LEU A 197 -10.56 -35.51 -11.29
N THR A 198 -11.16 -34.75 -12.21
CA THR A 198 -12.31 -35.23 -13.02
C THR A 198 -11.88 -35.91 -14.32
N SER A 199 -10.70 -35.58 -14.86
CA SER A 199 -10.27 -36.00 -16.22
C SER A 199 -9.39 -37.25 -16.26
N SER A 200 -8.90 -37.73 -15.11
CA SER A 200 -8.12 -38.97 -15.02
C SER A 200 -8.79 -39.95 -14.06
N LEU A 201 -8.80 -41.24 -14.43
CA LEU A 201 -9.28 -42.34 -13.59
C LEU A 201 -8.11 -43.10 -12.94
N GLU A 202 -6.87 -42.75 -13.26
CA GLU A 202 -5.66 -43.41 -12.76
C GLU A 202 -5.02 -42.59 -11.63
N LEU A 203 -4.95 -43.20 -10.44
CA LEU A 203 -4.46 -42.54 -9.23
C LEU A 203 -3.08 -41.91 -9.42
N ASP A 204 -2.16 -42.60 -10.09
CA ASP A 204 -0.79 -42.12 -10.32
C ASP A 204 -0.78 -40.84 -11.18
N GLU A 205 -1.63 -40.76 -12.21
CA GLU A 205 -1.72 -39.58 -13.07
C GLU A 205 -2.33 -38.39 -12.30
N ILE A 206 -3.36 -38.64 -11.49
CA ILE A 206 -3.98 -37.62 -10.62
C ILE A 206 -2.97 -37.05 -9.63
N LEU A 207 -2.24 -37.91 -8.92
CA LEU A 207 -1.23 -37.50 -7.94
C LEU A 207 -0.10 -36.72 -8.61
N ASN A 208 0.39 -37.21 -9.75
CA ASN A 208 1.47 -36.59 -10.51
C ASN A 208 1.09 -35.19 -11.02
N LYS A 209 -0.12 -35.03 -11.59
CA LYS A 209 -0.62 -33.72 -12.04
C LYS A 209 -0.92 -32.78 -10.87
N THR A 210 -1.58 -33.27 -9.82
CA THR A 210 -1.92 -32.47 -8.63
C THR A 210 -0.67 -31.91 -7.95
N LEU A 211 0.34 -32.75 -7.72
CA LEU A 211 1.61 -32.31 -7.13
C LEU A 211 2.30 -31.25 -8.00
N GLY A 212 2.29 -31.42 -9.33
CA GLY A 212 2.80 -30.42 -10.26
C GLY A 212 2.10 -29.07 -10.16
N LEU A 213 0.76 -29.06 -10.05
CA LEU A 213 -0.02 -27.84 -9.89
C LEU A 213 0.33 -27.14 -8.56
N VAL A 214 0.38 -27.89 -7.46
CA VAL A 214 0.74 -27.36 -6.14
C VAL A 214 2.15 -26.75 -6.16
N MET A 215 3.13 -27.47 -6.70
CA MET A 215 4.51 -26.99 -6.79
C MET A 215 4.62 -25.69 -7.59
N ASN A 216 3.92 -25.61 -8.72
CA ASN A 216 3.91 -24.42 -9.57
C ASN A 216 3.22 -23.21 -8.93
N TYR A 217 2.16 -23.44 -8.14
CA TYR A 217 1.46 -22.39 -7.39
C TYR A 217 2.31 -21.90 -6.22
N MET A 218 2.85 -22.82 -5.41
CA MET A 218 3.66 -22.52 -4.23
C MET A 218 5.10 -22.08 -4.56
N LYS A 219 5.54 -22.22 -5.82
CA LYS A 219 6.90 -21.92 -6.28
C LYS A 219 7.98 -22.69 -5.50
N VAL A 220 7.75 -23.98 -5.28
CA VAL A 220 8.68 -24.87 -4.56
C VAL A 220 9.48 -25.75 -5.53
N GLU A 221 10.71 -26.09 -5.13
CA GLU A 221 11.69 -26.81 -5.96
C GLU A 221 11.50 -28.33 -5.98
N ALA A 222 10.90 -28.88 -4.92
CA ALA A 222 10.59 -30.29 -4.78
C ALA A 222 9.27 -30.49 -4.03
N GLY A 223 8.60 -31.61 -4.29
CA GLY A 223 7.37 -32.02 -3.63
C GLY A 223 7.23 -33.54 -3.63
N GLU A 224 6.51 -34.06 -2.65
CA GLU A 224 6.37 -35.50 -2.43
C GLU A 224 4.92 -35.83 -2.08
N ILE A 225 4.49 -37.06 -2.34
CA ILE A 225 3.24 -37.58 -1.80
C ILE A 225 3.51 -38.92 -1.13
N PHE A 226 3.06 -39.04 0.11
CA PHE A 226 3.04 -40.25 0.90
C PHE A 226 1.60 -40.72 1.08
N LEU A 227 1.32 -41.99 0.82
CA LEU A 227 0.03 -42.60 1.13
C LEU A 227 0.13 -43.49 2.35
N LEU A 228 -0.95 -43.52 3.13
CA LEU A 228 -1.11 -44.45 4.23
C LEU A 228 -1.33 -45.87 3.69
N GLU A 229 -0.53 -46.81 4.17
CA GLU A 229 -0.64 -48.23 3.83
C GLU A 229 -1.81 -48.90 4.56
N ASP A 230 -2.19 -50.10 4.11
CA ASP A 230 -3.31 -50.87 4.68
C ASP A 230 -3.14 -51.22 6.16
N ASP A 231 -1.89 -51.26 6.65
CA ASP A 231 -1.57 -51.48 8.06
C ASP A 231 -1.95 -50.28 8.97
N LYS A 232 -2.34 -49.14 8.36
CA LYS A 232 -2.73 -47.88 9.01
C LYS A 232 -1.68 -47.30 9.96
N SER A 233 -0.44 -47.71 9.82
CA SER A 233 0.68 -47.35 10.69
C SER A 233 1.90 -46.85 9.91
N THR A 234 1.98 -47.16 8.61
CA THR A 234 3.09 -46.77 7.74
C THR A 234 2.64 -45.89 6.59
N LEU A 235 3.48 -44.92 6.25
CA LEU A 235 3.35 -44.00 5.12
C LEU A 235 4.43 -44.34 4.11
N ARG A 236 4.03 -44.65 2.86
CA ARG A 236 4.95 -44.89 1.76
C ARG A 236 4.92 -43.73 0.78
N MET A 237 6.10 -43.25 0.41
CA MET A 237 6.24 -42.30 -0.70
C MET A 237 5.84 -43.00 -1.99
N VAL A 238 4.79 -42.47 -2.62
CA VAL A 238 4.31 -42.95 -3.92
C VAL A 238 4.76 -42.03 -5.05
N LEU A 239 5.13 -40.79 -4.72
CA LEU A 239 5.53 -39.79 -5.71
C LEU A 239 6.57 -38.84 -5.17
N HIS A 240 7.56 -38.52 -6.01
CA HIS A 240 8.50 -37.41 -5.84
C HIS A 240 8.55 -36.61 -7.13
N ARG A 241 8.60 -35.28 -7.01
CA ARG A 241 8.90 -34.35 -8.11
C ARG A 241 9.92 -33.32 -7.65
N GLY A 242 10.86 -32.98 -8.53
CA GLY A 242 11.92 -32.00 -8.25
C GLY A 242 13.33 -32.59 -8.41
N GLN A 243 14.34 -31.74 -8.26
CA GLN A 243 15.74 -32.15 -8.36
C GLN A 243 16.18 -33.00 -7.15
N ALA A 244 17.39 -33.56 -7.21
CA ALA A 244 18.01 -34.35 -6.16
C ALA A 244 17.16 -35.54 -5.67
N ALA A 245 16.36 -36.15 -6.57
CA ALA A 245 15.45 -37.26 -6.24
C ALA A 245 16.12 -38.36 -5.39
N GLU A 246 17.36 -38.74 -5.71
CA GLU A 246 18.13 -39.74 -4.95
C GLU A 246 18.24 -39.42 -3.45
N ALA A 247 18.36 -38.15 -3.07
CA ALA A 247 18.42 -37.71 -1.69
C ALA A 247 17.09 -37.96 -0.94
N PHE A 248 15.98 -37.76 -1.63
CA PHE A 248 14.62 -37.94 -1.10
C PHE A 248 14.23 -39.41 -0.96
N TRP A 249 14.71 -40.27 -1.87
CA TRP A 249 14.50 -41.73 -1.84
C TRP A 249 15.35 -42.48 -0.80
N THR A 250 16.31 -41.82 -0.14
CA THR A 250 17.11 -42.42 0.96
C THR A 250 16.25 -43.01 2.08
N ARG A 251 15.06 -42.45 2.27
CA ARG A 251 14.01 -43.02 3.11
C ARG A 251 12.65 -42.70 2.51
N ASN A 252 11.94 -43.72 2.06
CA ASN A 252 10.63 -43.62 1.42
C ASN A 252 9.49 -44.20 2.26
N ILE A 253 9.77 -44.71 3.47
CA ILE A 253 8.76 -45.24 4.41
C ILE A 253 8.94 -44.59 5.80
N PHE A 254 7.83 -44.15 6.38
CA PHE A 254 7.75 -43.51 7.70
C PHE A 254 6.61 -44.13 8.53
N ASN A 255 6.85 -44.41 9.81
CA ASN A 255 5.74 -44.76 10.70
C ASN A 255 4.98 -43.51 11.13
N ILE A 256 3.71 -43.65 11.48
CA ILE A 256 2.95 -42.56 12.11
C ILE A 256 3.65 -42.13 13.41
N GLY A 257 3.88 -40.82 13.54
CA GLY A 257 4.63 -40.21 14.63
C GLY A 257 6.14 -40.11 14.42
N ASP A 258 6.70 -40.84 13.44
CA ASP A 258 8.13 -40.83 13.17
C ASP A 258 8.54 -39.70 12.23
N GLY A 259 9.57 -38.97 12.67
CA GLY A 259 10.12 -37.84 11.95
C GLY A 259 9.11 -36.75 11.57
N PHE A 260 9.47 -35.87 10.64
CA PHE A 260 8.64 -34.71 10.32
C PHE A 260 7.31 -35.12 9.66
N ILE A 261 7.37 -36.03 8.67
CA ILE A 261 6.22 -36.53 7.91
C ILE A 261 5.26 -37.33 8.81
N GLY A 262 5.78 -38.28 9.60
CA GLY A 262 4.96 -39.10 10.49
C GLY A 262 4.32 -38.28 11.61
N LYS A 263 4.99 -37.23 12.12
CA LYS A 263 4.38 -36.30 13.08
C LYS A 263 3.18 -35.55 12.50
N VAL A 264 3.27 -35.08 11.24
CA VAL A 264 2.15 -34.43 10.54
C VAL A 264 0.97 -35.39 10.39
N ALA A 265 1.22 -36.63 9.98
CA ALA A 265 0.19 -37.66 9.91
C ALA A 265 -0.49 -37.93 11.27
N LYS A 266 0.31 -37.99 12.35
CA LYS A 266 -0.20 -38.23 13.72
C LYS A 266 -1.06 -37.08 14.23
N LEU A 267 -0.62 -35.85 14.01
CA LEU A 267 -1.30 -34.64 14.49
C LEU A 267 -2.47 -34.24 13.60
N ARG A 268 -2.45 -34.62 12.31
CA ARG A 268 -3.43 -34.22 11.29
C ARG A 268 -3.55 -32.71 11.14
N GLU A 269 -2.43 -32.01 11.35
CA GLU A 269 -2.31 -30.57 11.19
C GLU A 269 -1.12 -30.25 10.26
N PRO A 270 -1.25 -29.24 9.39
CA PRO A 270 -0.13 -28.76 8.59
C PRO A 270 1.04 -28.32 9.46
N ARG A 271 2.27 -28.58 9.02
CA ARG A 271 3.48 -28.09 9.70
C ARG A 271 4.49 -27.53 8.72
N ILE A 272 5.20 -26.50 9.20
CA ILE A 272 6.27 -25.83 8.48
C ILE A 272 7.56 -26.04 9.27
N GLY A 273 8.59 -26.57 8.62
CA GLY A 273 9.94 -26.64 9.13
C GLY A 273 10.76 -25.56 8.42
N THR A 274 11.24 -24.56 9.16
CA THR A 274 11.97 -23.42 8.58
C THR A 274 13.49 -23.60 8.58
N ASN A 275 13.99 -24.66 9.23
CA ASN A 275 15.40 -25.05 9.21
C ASN A 275 15.53 -26.57 9.40
N LEU A 276 15.57 -27.30 8.28
CA LEU A 276 15.66 -28.76 8.25
C LEU A 276 16.92 -29.32 8.94
N ALA A 277 18.05 -28.60 8.89
CA ALA A 277 19.29 -29.04 9.52
C ALA A 277 19.17 -29.11 11.05
N ASN A 278 18.31 -28.27 11.63
CA ASN A 278 18.08 -28.19 13.07
C ASN A 278 16.69 -28.71 13.48
N GLU A 279 15.92 -29.26 12.54
CA GLU A 279 14.54 -29.70 12.79
C GLU A 279 14.55 -31.01 13.59
N PRO A 280 14.01 -31.01 14.83
CA PRO A 280 14.10 -32.18 15.71
C PRO A 280 13.41 -33.41 15.14
N GLY A 281 14.23 -34.43 14.85
CA GLY A 281 13.76 -35.69 14.28
C GLY A 281 13.53 -35.65 12.77
N PHE A 282 14.12 -34.70 12.03
CA PHE A 282 14.22 -34.88 10.59
C PHE A 282 15.10 -36.10 10.27
N LEU A 283 14.60 -37.02 9.43
CA LEU A 283 15.20 -38.36 9.25
C LEU A 283 15.95 -38.53 7.92
N ARG A 284 16.18 -37.45 7.17
CA ARG A 284 16.76 -37.49 5.82
C ARG A 284 17.91 -36.50 5.64
N ASP A 285 19.06 -36.78 6.24
CA ASP A 285 20.26 -35.93 6.15
C ASP A 285 20.71 -35.63 4.70
N ALA A 286 20.47 -36.57 3.78
CA ALA A 286 20.80 -36.38 2.36
C ALA A 286 20.02 -35.20 1.73
N VAL A 287 18.78 -34.95 2.16
CA VAL A 287 17.96 -33.82 1.70
C VAL A 287 18.55 -32.49 2.19
N VAL A 288 19.04 -32.44 3.43
CA VAL A 288 19.74 -31.26 3.97
C VAL A 288 21.04 -31.01 3.21
N LYS A 289 21.82 -32.08 2.96
CA LYS A 289 23.08 -32.00 2.18
C LYS A 289 22.86 -31.58 0.72
N ALA A 290 21.71 -31.91 0.15
CA ALA A 290 21.30 -31.46 -1.18
C ALA A 290 20.88 -29.97 -1.23
N GLY A 291 20.86 -29.28 -0.08
CA GLY A 291 20.64 -27.83 0.01
C GLY A 291 19.23 -27.41 0.43
N PHE A 292 18.31 -28.35 0.67
CA PHE A 292 16.96 -28.01 1.10
C PHE A 292 16.95 -27.58 2.57
N GLN A 293 16.41 -26.38 2.82
CA GLN A 293 16.38 -25.78 4.16
C GLN A 293 15.01 -25.74 4.81
N GLN A 294 13.95 -25.75 4.00
CA GLN A 294 12.58 -25.57 4.46
C GLN A 294 11.68 -26.65 3.90
N ILE A 295 10.63 -26.97 4.65
CA ILE A 295 9.60 -27.92 4.24
C ILE A 295 8.24 -27.44 4.74
N VAL A 296 7.20 -27.68 3.94
CA VAL A 296 5.81 -27.61 4.39
C VAL A 296 5.24 -29.00 4.17
N CYS A 297 4.63 -29.58 5.19
CA CYS A 297 3.96 -30.86 5.10
C CYS A 297 2.50 -30.70 5.53
N ILE A 298 1.58 -31.23 4.73
CA ILE A 298 0.13 -31.09 4.85
C ILE A 298 -0.50 -32.49 4.87
N PRO A 299 -1.36 -32.80 5.85
CA PRO A 299 -2.08 -34.06 5.85
C PRO A 299 -3.14 -34.07 4.75
N MET A 300 -3.23 -35.15 4.00
CA MET A 300 -4.30 -35.39 3.04
C MET A 300 -5.42 -36.16 3.73
N LEU A 301 -6.56 -35.50 3.92
CA LEU A 301 -7.70 -36.04 4.66
C LEU A 301 -8.89 -36.29 3.72
N SER A 302 -9.61 -37.38 3.94
CA SER A 302 -10.93 -37.64 3.36
C SER A 302 -11.95 -37.74 4.49
N GLY A 303 -12.70 -36.64 4.71
CA GLY A 303 -13.46 -36.46 5.95
C GLY A 303 -12.52 -36.46 7.16
N GLU A 304 -12.78 -37.34 8.13
CA GLU A 304 -11.91 -37.51 9.30
C GLU A 304 -10.79 -38.54 9.10
N ASN A 305 -10.70 -39.19 7.93
CA ASN A 305 -9.72 -40.24 7.68
C ASN A 305 -8.46 -39.67 7.04
N LEU A 306 -7.30 -40.02 7.60
CA LEU A 306 -6.00 -39.73 6.98
C LEU A 306 -5.79 -40.67 5.80
N MET A 307 -5.55 -40.10 4.63
CA MET A 307 -5.20 -40.83 3.41
C MET A 307 -3.70 -40.81 3.15
N GLY A 308 -2.99 -39.77 3.62
CA GLY A 308 -1.59 -39.57 3.34
C GLY A 308 -1.05 -38.22 3.80
N VAL A 309 0.15 -37.87 3.36
CA VAL A 309 0.81 -36.59 3.62
C VAL A 309 1.45 -36.11 2.31
N MET A 310 1.39 -34.80 2.06
CA MET A 310 2.08 -34.12 0.96
C MET A 310 3.04 -33.09 1.54
#